data_AF-A0A9E2S963-F1
#
_entry.id   AF-A0A9E2S963-F1
#
_cell.length_a   1.000
_cell.length_b   1.000
_cell.length_c   1.000
_cell.angle_alpha   90.00
_cell.angle_beta   90.00
_cell.angle_gamma   90.00
#
_symmetry.space_group_name_H-M   'P 1'
#
loop_
_entity.id
_entity.type
_entity.pdbx_description
1 polymer ?
#
loop_
_entity_poly.entity_id
_entity_poly.type
_entity_poly.pdbx_seq_one_letter_code
_entity_poly.pdbx_strand_id
1 'polypeptide(L)'
;MLIYYLKNETIEGPYSVEELKKKRLTSDTMIWYKNSPEWKRLDQVPEVYSQFAQNGNGFAETETITAQLASFAQRFRWLFIWLGFNLLALILSYAQIKPFNYIGDPSTEKFWPFIKFTDATYTKISSNPDVWGTLVKFNGLFANYDWSEFSVYVGGTLFILLLYYMHKRSV
;
A
#
# COMPACT_ATOMS: atom_id res chain seq x y z
N MET A 1 -41.40 15.52 -4.32
CA MET A 1 -40.49 16.03 -5.37
C MET A 1 -39.90 14.86 -6.12
N LEU A 2 -39.89 14.89 -7.46
CA LEU A 2 -39.29 13.85 -8.29
C LEU A 2 -37.94 14.34 -8.82
N ILE A 3 -36.91 13.51 -8.68
CA ILE A 3 -35.52 13.85 -8.94
C ILE A 3 -34.93 12.83 -9.92
N TYR A 4 -34.21 13.34 -10.91
CA TYR A 4 -33.35 12.57 -11.79
C TYR A 4 -31.89 12.78 -11.35
N TYR A 5 -31.05 11.75 -11.45
CA TYR A 5 -29.63 11.88 -11.16
C TYR A 5 -28.78 11.26 -12.27
N LEU A 6 -27.57 11.78 -12.45
CA LEU A 6 -26.62 11.29 -13.44
C LEU A 6 -25.75 10.20 -12.81
N LYS A 7 -25.67 9.04 -13.47
CA LYS A 7 -24.80 7.92 -13.09
C LYS A 7 -24.13 7.33 -14.32
N ASN A 8 -22.80 7.35 -14.36
CA ASN A 8 -22.03 6.82 -15.49
C ASN A 8 -22.57 7.33 -16.85
N GLU A 9 -22.79 8.65 -16.95
CA GLU A 9 -23.31 9.33 -18.15
C GLU A 9 -24.76 8.99 -18.53
N THR A 10 -25.44 8.15 -17.75
CA THR A 10 -26.85 7.83 -17.92
C THR A 10 -27.72 8.59 -16.92
N ILE A 11 -28.87 9.08 -17.39
CA ILE A 11 -29.86 9.73 -16.54
C ILE A 11 -30.75 8.64 -15.95
N GLU A 12 -30.78 8.52 -14.62
CA GLU A 12 -31.72 7.64 -13.93
C GLU A 12 -32.80 8.46 -13.21
N GLY A 13 -34.05 8.02 -13.33
CA GLY A 13 -35.20 8.63 -12.64
C GLY A 13 -36.50 8.52 -13.44
N PRO A 14 -37.57 9.17 -12.97
CA PRO A 14 -37.64 9.98 -11.76
C PRO A 14 -37.74 9.13 -10.49
N TYR A 15 -37.04 9.54 -9.43
CA TYR A 15 -37.14 8.93 -8.10
C TYR A 15 -37.66 9.94 -7.08
N SER A 16 -38.34 9.43 -6.06
CA SER A 16 -38.65 10.18 -4.84
C SER A 16 -37.40 10.35 -3.96
N VAL A 17 -37.42 11.31 -3.05
CA VAL A 17 -36.31 11.55 -2.11
C VAL A 17 -36.04 10.29 -1.26
N GLU A 18 -37.08 9.55 -0.88
CA GLU A 18 -36.92 8.31 -0.09
C GLU A 18 -36.29 7.16 -0.87
N GLU A 19 -36.61 7.02 -2.16
CA GLU A 19 -35.97 6.04 -3.03
C GLU A 19 -34.49 6.37 -3.27
N LEU A 20 -34.18 7.66 -3.43
CA LEU A 20 -32.80 8.10 -3.58
C LEU A 20 -31.95 7.88 -2.32
N LYS A 21 -32.54 7.97 -1.11
CA LYS A 21 -31.84 7.61 0.14
C LYS A 21 -31.28 6.18 0.11
N LYS A 22 -31.96 5.26 -0.58
CA LYS A 22 -31.51 3.86 -0.73
C LYS A 22 -30.38 3.70 -1.75
N LYS A 23 -30.16 4.68 -2.64
CA LYS A 23 -29.22 4.60 -3.77
C LYS A 23 -27.77 5.01 -3.41
N ARG A 24 -27.48 5.40 -2.16
CA ARG A 24 -26.14 5.84 -1.68
C ARG A 24 -25.46 6.82 -2.64
N LEU A 25 -26.16 7.89 -3.01
CA LEU A 25 -25.60 8.95 -3.84
C LEU A 25 -24.45 9.67 -3.13
N THR A 26 -23.54 10.26 -3.90
CA THR A 26 -22.42 11.07 -3.40
C THR A 26 -22.77 12.57 -3.46
N SER A 27 -22.04 13.41 -2.70
CA SER A 27 -22.31 14.85 -2.59
C SER A 27 -22.08 15.60 -3.91
N ASP A 28 -21.24 15.07 -4.77
CA ASP A 28 -20.95 15.54 -6.13
C ASP A 28 -21.90 14.98 -7.20
N THR A 29 -22.83 14.09 -6.84
CA THR A 29 -23.81 13.56 -7.79
C THR A 29 -24.65 14.70 -8.35
N MET A 30 -24.70 14.80 -9.68
CA MET A 30 -25.53 15.78 -10.39
C MET A 30 -26.99 15.33 -10.38
N ILE A 31 -27.86 16.22 -9.92
CA ILE A 31 -29.30 16.01 -9.82
C ILE A 31 -30.08 17.07 -10.60
N TRP A 32 -31.23 16.69 -11.11
CA TRP A 32 -32.18 17.58 -11.77
C TRP A 32 -33.60 17.29 -11.29
N TYR A 33 -34.40 18.33 -11.15
CA TYR A 33 -35.80 18.24 -10.73
C TYR A 33 -36.63 19.25 -11.52
N LYS A 34 -37.95 19.02 -11.60
CA LYS A 34 -38.89 19.72 -12.52
C LYS A 34 -38.85 21.25 -12.45
N ASN A 35 -38.41 21.84 -11.34
CA ASN A 35 -38.33 23.28 -11.13
C ASN A 35 -36.88 23.82 -11.15
N SER A 36 -35.90 23.01 -11.58
CA SER A 36 -34.50 23.42 -11.71
C SER A 36 -34.17 23.75 -13.16
N PRO A 37 -33.67 24.97 -13.47
CA PRO A 37 -33.27 25.33 -14.82
C PRO A 37 -32.02 24.58 -15.31
N GLU A 38 -31.20 24.07 -14.37
CA GLU A 38 -29.93 23.40 -14.65
C GLU A 38 -29.74 22.19 -13.73
N TRP A 39 -28.81 21.30 -14.12
CA TRP A 39 -28.32 20.22 -13.25
C TRP A 39 -27.50 20.83 -12.12
N LYS A 40 -27.82 20.45 -10.88
CA LYS A 40 -27.14 20.95 -9.69
C LYS A 40 -26.46 19.80 -8.97
N ARG A 41 -25.34 20.06 -8.30
CA ARG A 41 -24.73 19.07 -7.42
C ARG A 41 -25.63 18.86 -6.20
N LEU A 42 -25.63 17.64 -5.65
CA LEU A 42 -26.49 17.27 -4.52
C LEU A 42 -26.25 18.18 -3.29
N ASP A 43 -25.00 18.56 -3.04
CA ASP A 43 -24.59 19.50 -1.97
C ASP A 43 -25.11 20.95 -2.17
N GLN A 44 -25.41 21.34 -3.41
CA GLN A 44 -25.95 22.66 -3.76
C GLN A 44 -27.47 22.78 -3.57
N VAL A 45 -28.14 21.70 -3.16
CA VAL A 45 -29.59 21.69 -2.90
C VAL A 45 -29.85 21.30 -1.44
N PRO A 46 -29.79 22.26 -0.49
CA PRO A 46 -29.87 21.99 0.95
C PRO A 46 -31.12 21.21 1.39
N GLU A 47 -32.26 21.46 0.73
CA GLU A 47 -33.54 20.79 1.01
C GLU A 47 -33.48 19.28 0.78
N VAL A 48 -32.69 18.86 -0.21
CA VAL A 48 -32.46 17.46 -0.54
C VAL A 48 -31.30 16.96 0.33
N TYR A 49 -30.17 17.66 0.31
CA TYR A 49 -28.93 17.31 1.02
C TYR A 49 -29.13 17.03 2.51
N SER A 50 -29.90 17.86 3.22
CA SER A 50 -30.20 17.68 4.65
C SER A 50 -30.88 16.34 4.95
N GLN A 51 -31.65 15.79 3.99
CA GLN A 51 -32.31 14.50 4.13
C GLN A 51 -31.38 13.30 3.87
N PHE A 52 -30.25 13.51 3.19
CA PHE A 52 -29.19 12.52 3.02
C PHE A 52 -28.20 12.54 4.20
N ALA A 53 -27.93 13.72 4.75
CA ALA A 53 -27.05 13.89 5.90
C ALA A 53 -27.57 13.19 7.18
N GLN A 54 -28.90 13.07 7.35
CA GLN A 54 -29.48 12.46 8.56
C GLN A 54 -29.63 10.94 8.51
N ASN A 55 -29.49 10.29 7.35
CA ASN A 55 -29.78 8.85 7.19
C ASN A 55 -28.59 7.99 6.74
N GLY A 56 -27.37 8.50 6.74
CA GLY A 56 -26.25 7.74 6.20
C GLY A 56 -24.90 8.15 6.75
N ASN A 57 -24.43 7.36 7.72
CA ASN A 57 -23.05 7.31 8.18
C ASN A 57 -22.01 7.23 7.03
N GLY A 58 -22.39 6.91 5.79
CA GLY A 58 -21.46 6.70 4.66
C GLY A 58 -20.60 7.90 4.27
N PHE A 59 -21.05 9.15 4.46
CA PHE A 59 -20.23 10.33 4.14
C PHE A 59 -19.19 10.61 5.23
N ALA A 60 -19.63 10.66 6.49
CA ALA A 60 -18.73 10.81 7.63
C ALA A 60 -17.78 9.60 7.77
N GLU A 61 -18.23 8.39 7.45
CA GLU A 61 -17.42 7.17 7.47
C GLU A 61 -16.32 7.19 6.40
N THR A 62 -16.60 7.67 5.19
CA THR A 62 -15.57 7.79 4.14
C THR A 62 -14.52 8.85 4.50
N GLU A 63 -14.95 10.01 5.01
CA GLU A 63 -14.01 11.06 5.47
C GLU A 63 -13.20 10.62 6.70
N THR A 64 -13.82 9.90 7.63
CA THR A 64 -13.11 9.38 8.81
C THR A 64 -12.14 8.26 8.47
N ILE A 65 -12.50 7.33 7.56
CA ILE A 65 -11.60 6.28 7.07
C ILE A 65 -10.42 6.90 6.32
N THR A 66 -10.67 7.84 5.41
CA THR A 66 -9.60 8.51 4.65
C THR A 66 -8.67 9.31 5.57
N ALA A 67 -9.20 10.02 6.56
CA ALA A 67 -8.40 10.71 7.58
C ALA A 67 -7.59 9.73 8.45
N GLN A 68 -8.20 8.60 8.86
CA GLN A 68 -7.51 7.56 9.62
C GLN A 68 -6.39 6.92 8.80
N LEU A 69 -6.65 6.56 7.54
CA LEU A 69 -5.65 6.02 6.61
C LEU A 69 -4.51 7.02 6.37
N ALA A 70 -4.82 8.31 6.18
CA ALA A 70 -3.81 9.35 6.03
C ALA A 70 -2.94 9.50 7.28
N SER A 71 -3.55 9.49 8.47
CA SER A 71 -2.82 9.55 9.74
C SER A 71 -1.94 8.32 9.97
N PHE A 72 -2.42 7.15 9.56
CA PHE A 72 -1.67 5.89 9.60
C PHE A 72 -0.49 5.95 8.63
N ALA A 73 -0.73 6.33 7.37
CA ALA A 73 0.31 6.51 6.35
C ALA A 73 1.37 7.52 6.79
N GLN A 74 0.96 8.62 7.40
CA GLN A 74 1.87 9.63 7.93
C GLN A 74 2.74 9.08 9.06
N ARG A 75 2.15 8.34 10.00
CA ARG A 75 2.86 7.72 11.13
C ARG A 75 3.89 6.70 10.66
N PHE A 76 3.60 5.97 9.59
CA PHE A 76 4.47 4.93 9.03
C PHE A 76 5.19 5.36 7.75
N ARG A 77 5.22 6.66 7.43
CA ARG A 77 5.78 7.20 6.18
C ARG A 77 7.18 6.67 5.89
N TRP A 78 8.06 6.72 6.88
CA TRP A 78 9.44 6.26 6.72
C TRP A 78 9.54 4.76 6.52
N LEU A 79 8.67 3.97 7.18
CA LEU A 79 8.60 2.53 6.96
C LEU A 79 8.16 2.23 5.52
N PHE A 80 7.16 2.94 4.99
CA PHE A 80 6.72 2.75 3.60
C PHE A 80 7.77 3.15 2.58
N ILE A 81 8.46 4.28 2.79
CA ILE A 81 9.59 4.69 1.94
C ILE A 81 10.68 3.62 1.96
N TRP A 82 11.02 3.13 3.16
CA TRP A 82 12.02 2.09 3.34
C TRP A 82 11.62 0.77 2.67
N LEU A 83 10.38 0.31 2.85
CA LEU A 83 9.85 -0.90 2.19
C LEU A 83 9.81 -0.76 0.66
N GLY A 84 9.36 0.40 0.16
CA GLY A 84 9.30 0.70 -1.27
C GLY A 84 10.67 0.74 -1.91
N PHE A 85 11.66 1.34 -1.24
CA PHE A 85 13.04 1.33 -1.71
C PHE A 85 13.60 -0.10 -1.79
N ASN A 86 13.38 -0.93 -0.78
CA ASN A 86 13.85 -2.31 -0.77
C ASN A 86 13.17 -3.17 -1.85
N LEU A 87 11.87 -2.99 -2.06
CA LEU A 87 11.14 -3.65 -3.14
C LEU A 87 11.67 -3.21 -4.51
N LEU A 88 11.89 -1.91 -4.72
CA LEU A 88 12.44 -1.38 -5.95
C LEU A 88 13.85 -1.92 -6.21
N ALA A 89 14.71 -1.93 -5.19
CA ALA A 89 16.06 -2.46 -5.30
C ALA A 89 16.06 -3.94 -5.69
N LEU A 90 15.14 -4.75 -5.12
CA LEU A 90 14.96 -6.15 -5.50
C LEU A 90 14.54 -6.29 -6.97
N ILE A 91 13.53 -5.55 -7.41
CA ILE A 91 13.07 -5.56 -8.81
C ILE A 91 14.21 -5.17 -9.76
N LEU A 92 14.93 -4.09 -9.46
CA LEU A 92 16.02 -3.62 -10.30
C LEU A 92 17.22 -4.58 -10.31
N SER A 93 17.44 -5.33 -9.23
CA SER A 93 18.45 -6.38 -9.17
C SER A 93 18.10 -7.55 -10.10
N TYR A 94 16.86 -8.03 -10.06
CA TYR A 94 16.38 -9.08 -10.98
C TYR A 94 16.35 -8.61 -12.44
N ALA A 95 16.16 -7.32 -12.69
CA ALA A 95 16.24 -6.70 -14.01
C ALA A 95 17.69 -6.46 -14.49
N GLN A 96 18.70 -6.91 -13.74
CA GLN A 96 20.12 -6.79 -14.10
C GLN A 96 20.61 -5.34 -14.30
N ILE A 97 20.01 -4.39 -13.58
CA ILE A 97 20.39 -2.98 -13.67
C ILE A 97 21.68 -2.75 -12.89
N LYS A 98 22.73 -2.28 -13.59
CA LYS A 98 24.12 -2.15 -13.12
C LYS A 98 24.34 -1.73 -11.66
N PRO A 99 23.65 -0.72 -11.09
CA PRO A 99 23.79 -0.41 -9.67
C PRO A 99 23.36 -1.56 -8.75
N PHE A 100 22.31 -2.31 -9.09
CA PHE A 100 21.70 -3.34 -8.25
C PHE A 100 22.13 -4.77 -8.59
N ASN A 101 22.74 -4.97 -9.76
CA ASN A 101 23.22 -6.26 -10.24
C ASN A 101 24.39 -6.05 -11.21
N TYR A 102 25.49 -6.74 -10.96
CA TYR A 102 26.68 -6.71 -11.79
C TYR A 102 26.99 -8.12 -12.27
N ILE A 103 26.89 -8.34 -13.59
CA ILE A 103 27.22 -9.62 -14.25
C ILE A 103 26.42 -10.80 -13.66
N GLY A 104 25.13 -10.59 -13.37
CA GLY A 104 24.26 -11.63 -12.84
C GLY A 104 24.29 -11.73 -11.31
N ASP A 105 25.27 -11.13 -10.64
CA ASP A 105 25.39 -11.14 -9.20
C ASP A 105 24.75 -9.87 -8.58
N PRO A 106 23.78 -10.02 -7.66
CA PRO A 106 23.21 -8.91 -6.92
C PRO A 106 24.30 -8.16 -6.14
N SER A 107 24.36 -6.84 -6.27
CA SER A 107 25.33 -6.00 -5.56
C SER A 107 24.90 -5.78 -4.10
N THR A 108 24.93 -6.87 -3.31
CA THR A 108 24.44 -6.96 -1.93
C THR A 108 25.12 -5.96 -0.99
N GLU A 109 26.42 -5.76 -1.16
CA GLU A 109 27.29 -4.89 -0.35
C GLU A 109 26.92 -3.40 -0.40
N LYS A 110 26.29 -2.92 -1.48
CA LYS A 110 26.01 -1.48 -1.67
C LYS A 110 24.61 -1.08 -1.21
N PHE A 111 23.64 -1.99 -1.33
CA PHE A 111 22.22 -1.67 -1.14
C PHE A 111 21.60 -2.41 0.04
N TRP A 112 22.26 -3.45 0.56
CA TRP A 112 21.72 -4.29 1.63
C TRP A 112 22.73 -4.48 2.77
N PRO A 113 22.83 -3.54 3.72
CA PRO A 113 23.85 -3.56 4.77
C PRO A 113 23.77 -4.77 5.73
N PHE A 114 22.68 -5.53 5.67
CA PHE A 114 22.41 -6.76 6.43
C PHE A 114 22.85 -8.04 5.71
N ILE A 115 23.37 -7.91 4.50
CA ILE A 115 23.97 -9.00 3.72
C ILE A 115 25.47 -8.74 3.69
N LYS A 116 26.19 -9.46 4.55
CA LYS A 116 27.65 -9.45 4.58
C LYS A 116 28.14 -10.86 4.33
N PHE A 117 28.63 -11.08 3.12
CA PHE A 117 29.59 -12.14 2.89
C PHE A 117 30.92 -11.65 3.41
N THR A 118 31.52 -12.36 4.38
CA THR A 118 32.89 -12.06 4.82
C THR A 118 33.88 -12.69 3.86
N ASP A 119 35.07 -12.07 3.76
CA ASP A 119 36.11 -12.40 2.80
C ASP A 119 36.28 -13.91 2.61
N ALA A 120 36.32 -14.31 1.34
CA ALA A 120 36.65 -15.64 0.89
C ALA A 120 37.90 -16.16 1.61
N THR A 121 37.75 -17.15 2.48
CA THR A 121 38.90 -17.83 3.05
C THR A 121 39.28 -18.97 2.11
N TYR A 122 40.47 -18.89 1.51
CA TYR A 122 41.00 -19.99 0.71
C TYR A 122 41.30 -21.16 1.63
N THR A 123 40.58 -22.27 1.43
CA THR A 123 40.82 -23.49 2.19
C THR A 123 40.97 -24.68 1.25
N LYS A 124 41.70 -25.70 1.70
CA LYS A 124 41.82 -26.95 0.96
C LYS A 124 40.51 -27.73 1.10
N ILE A 125 39.83 -27.95 -0.03
CA ILE A 125 38.55 -28.68 -0.08
C ILE A 125 38.77 -30.17 -0.40
N SER A 126 40.03 -30.60 -0.54
CA SER A 126 40.39 -31.96 -0.91
C SER A 126 41.63 -32.42 -0.15
N SER A 127 41.76 -33.74 0.01
CA SER A 127 43.00 -34.41 0.41
C SER A 127 44.12 -34.24 -0.62
N ASN A 128 43.79 -33.83 -1.85
CA ASN A 128 44.76 -33.44 -2.86
C ASN A 128 45.29 -32.02 -2.56
N PRO A 129 46.59 -31.83 -2.28
CA PRO A 129 47.16 -30.55 -1.83
C PRO A 129 47.03 -29.40 -2.83
N ASP A 130 46.73 -29.68 -4.09
CA ASP A 130 46.66 -28.69 -5.17
C ASP A 130 45.23 -28.19 -5.45
N VAL A 131 44.21 -28.77 -4.80
CA VAL A 131 42.82 -28.35 -4.99
C VAL A 131 42.43 -27.38 -3.88
N TRP A 132 42.61 -26.10 -4.19
CA TRP A 132 42.10 -25.00 -3.39
C TRP A 132 40.67 -24.69 -3.78
N GLY A 133 39.87 -24.26 -2.82
CA GLY A 133 38.67 -23.56 -3.18
C GLY A 133 38.21 -22.59 -2.12
N THR A 134 37.16 -21.89 -2.49
CA THR A 134 36.73 -20.67 -1.83
C THR A 134 35.65 -21.02 -0.82
N LEU A 135 35.95 -20.91 0.47
CA LEU A 135 34.91 -20.96 1.50
C LEU A 135 34.50 -19.53 1.83
N VAL A 136 33.32 -19.14 1.37
CA VAL A 136 32.73 -17.86 1.71
C VAL A 136 32.09 -18.01 3.08
N LYS A 137 32.64 -17.33 4.10
CA LYS A 137 32.03 -17.32 5.42
C LYS A 137 30.88 -16.33 5.42
N PHE A 138 29.68 -16.83 5.65
CA PHE A 138 28.48 -16.00 5.72
C PHE A 138 28.39 -15.31 7.10
N ASN A 139 28.23 -13.99 7.12
CA ASN A 139 28.10 -13.20 8.35
C ASN A 139 27.00 -12.12 8.21
N GLY A 140 25.87 -12.50 7.62
CA GLY A 140 24.68 -11.65 7.47
C GLY A 140 23.44 -12.28 8.14
N LEU A 141 22.31 -11.58 8.05
CA LEU A 141 21.00 -12.15 8.42
C LEU A 141 20.40 -13.01 7.29
N PHE A 142 20.81 -12.71 6.06
CA PHE A 142 20.25 -13.18 4.79
C PHE A 142 21.35 -13.64 3.83
N ALA A 143 21.23 -14.88 3.33
CA ALA A 143 22.26 -15.55 2.55
C ALA A 143 22.18 -15.24 1.06
N ASN A 144 21.00 -14.91 0.53
CA ASN A 144 20.80 -14.50 -0.86
C ASN A 144 19.54 -13.63 -0.92
N TYR A 145 19.66 -12.32 -1.13
CA TYR A 145 18.49 -11.41 -1.15
C TYR A 145 17.53 -11.71 -2.29
N ASP A 146 16.65 -12.67 -2.06
CA ASP A 146 15.64 -13.13 -2.98
C ASP A 146 14.25 -12.81 -2.44
N TRP A 147 13.23 -13.18 -3.20
CA TRP A 147 11.84 -12.97 -2.81
C TRP A 147 11.47 -13.64 -1.48
N SER A 148 12.11 -14.76 -1.12
CA SER A 148 11.82 -15.50 0.11
C SER A 148 12.39 -14.75 1.33
N GLU A 149 13.64 -14.29 1.23
CA GLU A 149 14.30 -13.53 2.30
C GLU A 149 13.68 -12.15 2.48
N PHE A 150 13.33 -11.48 1.37
CA PHE A 150 12.54 -10.24 1.41
C PHE A 150 11.18 -10.46 2.10
N SER A 151 10.49 -11.56 1.79
CA SER A 151 9.19 -11.87 2.40
C SER A 151 9.29 -12.17 3.89
N VAL A 152 10.32 -12.90 4.32
CA VAL A 152 10.60 -13.13 5.76
C VAL A 152 10.91 -11.82 6.46
N TYR A 153 11.70 -10.95 5.83
CA TYR A 153 12.04 -9.65 6.39
C TYR A 153 10.81 -8.74 6.56
N VAL A 154 10.06 -8.54 5.48
CA VAL A 154 8.89 -7.64 5.47
C VAL A 154 7.79 -8.23 6.33
N GLY A 155 7.50 -9.53 6.17
CA GLY A 155 6.52 -10.24 6.96
C GLY A 155 6.85 -10.24 8.45
N GLY A 156 8.11 -10.50 8.82
CA GLY A 156 8.58 -10.44 10.20
C GLY A 156 8.46 -9.05 10.81
N THR A 157 8.83 -8.01 10.06
CA THR A 157 8.69 -6.61 10.50
C THR A 157 7.22 -6.24 10.75
N LEU A 158 6.33 -6.60 9.82
CA LEU A 158 4.89 -6.39 9.97
C LEU A 158 4.30 -7.17 11.14
N PHE A 159 4.76 -8.41 11.35
CA PHE A 159 4.33 -9.26 12.46
C PHE A 159 4.74 -8.67 13.82
N ILE A 160 5.97 -8.18 13.96
CA ILE A 160 6.44 -7.50 15.18
C ILE A 160 5.62 -6.22 15.44
N LEU A 161 5.35 -5.42 14.40
CA LEU A 161 4.51 -4.23 14.51
C LEU A 161 3.09 -4.57 14.96
N LEU A 162 2.53 -5.68 14.46
CA LEU A 162 1.23 -6.18 14.85
C LEU A 162 1.24 -6.59 16.34
N LEU A 163 2.22 -7.37 16.78
CA LEU A 163 2.37 -7.75 18.19
C LEU A 163 2.52 -6.54 19.11
N TYR A 164 3.34 -5.56 18.72
CA TYR A 164 3.51 -4.32 19.46
C TYR A 164 2.18 -3.55 19.59
N TYR A 165 1.41 -3.48 18.51
CA TYR A 165 0.11 -2.81 18.52
C TYR A 165 -0.91 -3.55 19.40
N MET A 166 -0.93 -4.89 19.34
CA MET A 166 -1.76 -5.72 20.20
C MET A 166 -1.41 -5.53 21.69
N HIS A 167 -0.13 -5.53 22.02
CA HIS A 167 0.34 -5.31 23.40
C HIS A 167 -0.05 -3.93 23.92
N LYS A 168 0.18 -2.86 23.13
CA LYS A 168 -0.19 -1.49 23.53
C LYS A 168 -1.69 -1.33 23.77
N ARG A 169 -2.54 -2.13 23.11
CA ARG A 169 -3.99 -2.09 23.31
C ARG A 169 -4.45 -2.86 24.57
N SER A 170 -3.61 -3.77 25.08
CA SER A 170 -3.90 -4.59 26.26
C SER A 170 -3.49 -3.94 27.60
N VAL A 171 -2.70 -2.88 27.55
CA VAL A 171 -2.22 -2.08 28.71
C VAL A 171 -2.94 -0.74 28.71
#